data_AF-A0A5P9NRC2-F1
#
_entry.id   AF-A0A5P9NRC2-F1
#
_cell.length_a   1.000
_cell.length_b   1.000
_cell.length_c   1.000
_cell.angle_alpha   90.00
_cell.angle_beta   90.00
_cell.angle_gamma   90.00
#
_symmetry.space_group_name_H-M   'P 1'
#
loop_
_entity.id
_entity.type
_entity.pdbx_description
1 polymer ?
#
loop_
_entity_poly.entity_id
_entity_poly.type
_entity_poly.pdbx_seq_one_letter_code
_entity_poly.pdbx_strand_id
1 'polypeptide(L)'
;MKMIMMNLFETFDPSINNYFQLNWIFMFTPTIIFPNMYWLIPSRIMMIFKLFIKYLFNEYKMIMSNKYIMNIVMFLSIMIYIMLLNLFSLIPYIFTSTSHLLFNLSMSLSLWMSFMIYS
;
A
#
# COMPACT_ATOMS: atom_id res chain seq x y z
N MET A 1 -35.99 0.67 -3.66
CA MET A 1 -35.13 0.74 -2.45
C MET A 1 -34.96 -0.69 -1.97
N LYS A 2 -33.93 -1.39 -2.45
CA LYS A 2 -33.64 -2.76 -1.98
C LYS A 2 -33.23 -2.58 -0.52
N MET A 3 -34.01 -3.09 0.43
CA MET A 3 -33.53 -3.17 1.81
C MET A 3 -32.27 -4.02 1.75
N ILE A 4 -31.15 -3.36 1.96
CA ILE A 4 -29.86 -3.98 2.16
C ILE A 4 -30.03 -4.76 3.47
N MET A 5 -30.15 -6.09 3.35
CA MET A 5 -30.01 -6.96 4.51
C MET A 5 -28.56 -6.82 4.91
N MET A 6 -28.27 -5.97 5.90
CA MET A 6 -26.91 -5.69 6.40
C MET A 6 -26.15 -6.99 6.62
N ASN A 7 -25.44 -7.42 5.59
CA ASN A 7 -24.60 -8.59 5.62
C ASN A 7 -23.20 -8.14 5.97
N LEU A 8 -22.52 -8.90 6.84
CA LEU A 8 -21.12 -8.66 7.19
C LEU A 8 -20.20 -8.64 5.95
N PHE A 9 -20.65 -9.19 4.82
CA PHE A 9 -19.90 -9.22 3.57
C PHE A 9 -20.03 -7.95 2.72
N GLU A 10 -20.99 -7.07 3.02
CA GLU A 10 -21.23 -5.86 2.21
C GLU A 10 -20.04 -4.91 2.22
N THR A 11 -19.25 -4.88 3.30
CA THR A 11 -18.02 -4.06 3.37
C THR A 11 -16.95 -4.52 2.39
N PHE A 12 -17.04 -5.75 1.87
CA PHE A 12 -16.13 -6.29 0.88
C PHE A 12 -16.69 -6.21 -0.54
N ASP A 13 -17.95 -5.83 -0.77
CA ASP A 13 -18.49 -5.77 -2.12
C ASP A 13 -18.14 -4.44 -2.80
N PRO A 14 -17.35 -4.43 -3.91
CA PRO A 14 -17.01 -3.20 -4.62
C PRO A 14 -18.19 -2.62 -5.41
N SER A 15 -19.26 -3.39 -5.61
CA SER A 15 -20.40 -3.08 -6.47
C SER A 15 -21.67 -2.65 -5.72
N ILE A 16 -21.56 -2.08 -4.52
CA ILE A 16 -22.71 -1.57 -3.75
C ILE A 16 -23.46 -0.49 -4.53
N ASN A 17 -22.73 0.35 -5.28
CA ASN A 17 -23.31 1.32 -6.22
C ASN A 17 -23.35 0.73 -7.63
N ASN A 18 -24.55 0.50 -8.16
CA ASN A 18 -24.78 -0.10 -9.49
C ASN A 18 -24.15 0.67 -10.67
N TYR A 19 -23.80 1.95 -10.50
CA TYR A 19 -23.27 2.78 -11.58
C TYR A 19 -21.75 2.96 -11.55
N PHE A 20 -21.14 3.07 -10.35
CA PHE A 20 -19.71 3.29 -10.20
C PHE A 20 -19.16 2.60 -8.95
N GLN A 21 -18.05 1.85 -9.13
CA GLN A 21 -17.34 1.17 -8.05
C GLN A 21 -16.33 2.13 -7.37
N LEU A 22 -16.85 3.14 -6.66
CA LEU A 22 -16.02 4.17 -6.01
C LEU A 22 -15.14 3.63 -4.88
N ASN A 23 -15.43 2.44 -4.35
CA ASN A 23 -14.65 1.79 -3.31
C ASN A 23 -13.18 1.59 -3.68
N TRP A 24 -12.87 1.39 -4.98
CA TRP A 24 -11.50 1.26 -5.45
C TRP A 24 -10.66 2.54 -5.33
N ILE A 25 -11.30 3.72 -5.24
CA ILE A 25 -10.58 4.99 -4.99
C ILE A 25 -9.81 4.91 -3.67
N PHE A 26 -10.27 4.08 -2.73
CA PHE A 26 -9.59 3.89 -1.45
C PHE A 26 -8.14 3.41 -1.60
N MET A 27 -7.79 2.74 -2.71
CA MET A 27 -6.40 2.38 -3.00
C MET A 27 -5.46 3.60 -3.01
N PHE A 28 -5.94 4.79 -3.37
CA PHE A 28 -5.11 5.99 -3.41
C PHE A 28 -4.96 6.69 -2.05
N THR A 29 -5.63 6.22 -1.00
CA THR A 29 -5.53 6.87 0.32
C THR A 29 -4.12 6.88 0.93
N PRO A 30 -3.31 5.81 0.84
CA PRO A 30 -1.95 5.83 1.39
C PRO A 30 -1.05 6.86 0.73
N THR A 31 -1.20 7.08 -0.57
CA THR A 31 -0.33 8.00 -1.31
C THR A 31 -0.65 9.45 -0.98
N ILE A 32 -1.91 9.78 -0.72
CA ILE A 32 -2.33 11.13 -0.31
C ILE A 32 -1.88 11.44 1.11
N ILE A 33 -1.93 10.46 2.02
CA ILE A 33 -1.65 10.66 3.44
C ILE A 33 -0.13 10.62 3.74
N PHE A 34 0.68 10.11 2.80
CA PHE A 34 2.12 10.04 3.00
C PHE A 34 2.71 11.44 3.27
N PRO A 35 3.52 11.62 4.33
CA PRO A 35 4.01 12.95 4.69
C PRO A 35 4.95 13.50 3.62
N ASN A 36 4.56 14.64 3.03
CA ASN A 36 5.38 15.35 2.05
C ASN A 36 6.30 16.37 2.73
N MET A 37 7.54 16.48 2.23
CA MET A 37 8.48 17.53 2.64
C MET A 37 8.14 18.83 1.89
N TYR A 38 7.48 19.77 2.55
CA TYR A 38 7.28 21.13 1.99
C TYR A 38 8.32 22.14 2.47
N TRP A 39 8.91 21.91 3.66
CA TRP A 39 9.83 22.83 4.32
C TRP A 39 11.23 22.22 4.43
N LEU A 40 12.25 23.08 4.51
CA LEU A 40 13.65 22.66 4.72
C LEU A 40 13.83 21.88 6.02
N ILE A 41 13.11 22.27 7.07
CA ILE A 41 13.09 21.56 8.36
C ILE A 41 11.93 20.57 8.35
N PRO A 42 12.19 19.25 8.52
CA PRO A 42 11.12 18.27 8.53
C PRO A 42 10.24 18.42 9.77
N SER A 43 8.94 18.15 9.61
CA SER A 43 8.04 18.01 10.75
C SER A 43 8.40 16.78 11.59
N ARG A 44 7.97 16.75 12.85
CA ARG A 44 8.21 15.60 13.75
C ARG A 44 7.74 14.28 13.15
N ILE A 45 6.56 14.29 12.53
CA ILE A 45 6.00 13.12 11.83
C ILE A 45 6.93 12.67 10.71
N MET A 46 7.37 13.61 9.86
CA MET A 46 8.25 13.27 8.75
C MET A 46 9.63 12.78 9.21
N MET A 47 10.12 13.28 10.36
CA MET A 47 11.35 12.80 10.97
C MET A 47 11.24 11.34 11.44
N ILE A 48 10.10 10.96 12.06
CA ILE A 48 9.83 9.56 12.46
C ILE A 48 9.80 8.65 11.24
N PHE A 49 9.07 9.03 10.19
CA PHE A 49 9.01 8.25 8.95
C PHE A 49 10.40 8.12 8.29
N LYS A 50 11.21 9.19 8.29
CA LYS A 50 12.57 9.16 7.75
C LYS A 50 13.48 8.22 8.53
N LEU A 51 13.39 8.20 9.86
CA LEU A 51 14.15 7.28 10.70
C LEU A 51 13.72 5.83 10.45
N PHE A 52 12.42 5.56 10.35
CA PHE A 52 11.88 4.24 10.05
C PHE A 52 12.37 3.71 8.70
N ILE A 53 12.26 4.51 7.63
CA ILE A 53 12.70 4.13 6.29
C ILE A 53 14.21 3.90 6.25
N LYS A 54 14.99 4.75 6.94
CA LYS A 54 16.46 4.61 7.00
C LYS A 54 16.87 3.33 7.72
N TYR A 55 16.17 2.99 8.81
CA TYR A 55 16.42 1.75 9.55
C TYR A 55 16.19 0.54 8.65
N LEU A 56 15.02 0.45 8.01
CA LEU A 56 14.70 -0.65 7.10
C LEU A 56 15.66 -0.73 5.91
N PHE A 57 16.02 0.41 5.30
CA PHE A 57 16.96 0.43 4.19
C PHE A 57 18.33 -0.14 4.58
N ASN A 58 18.82 0.15 5.78
CA ASN A 58 20.10 -0.38 6.25
C ASN A 58 20.06 -1.89 6.47
N GLU A 59 18.96 -2.43 7.01
CA GLU A 59 18.77 -3.88 7.18
C GLU A 59 18.75 -4.60 5.81
N TYR A 60 17.99 -4.07 4.84
CA TYR A 60 17.98 -4.64 3.48
C TYR A 60 19.33 -4.49 2.77
N LYS A 61 20.03 -3.39 2.98
CA LYS A 61 21.35 -3.15 2.39
C LYS A 61 22.39 -4.15 2.92
N MET A 62 22.25 -4.61 4.15
CA MET A 62 23.16 -5.62 4.71
C MET A 62 23.01 -6.97 3.99
N ILE A 63 21.81 -7.29 3.49
CA ILE A 63 21.49 -8.56 2.84
C ILE A 63 21.86 -8.54 1.35
N MET A 64 21.71 -7.39 0.69
CA MET A 64 21.88 -7.26 -0.76
C MET A 64 23.32 -6.95 -1.20
N SER A 65 23.73 -7.48 -2.35
CA SER A 65 25.00 -7.10 -2.97
C SER A 65 24.95 -5.67 -3.52
N ASN A 66 26.11 -5.00 -3.58
CA ASN A 66 26.20 -3.59 -4.01
C ASN A 66 25.57 -3.31 -5.39
N LYS A 67 25.50 -4.31 -6.27
CA LYS A 67 24.92 -4.19 -7.62
C LYS A 67 23.39 -3.97 -7.59
N TYR A 68 22.70 -4.50 -6.58
CA TYR A 68 21.23 -4.48 -6.50
C TYR A 68 20.68 -3.52 -5.45
N ILE A 69 21.49 -2.58 -4.95
CA ILE A 69 21.07 -1.61 -3.92
C ILE A 69 19.86 -0.79 -4.39
N MET A 70 19.75 -0.46 -5.68
CA MET A 70 18.59 0.31 -6.16
C MET A 70 17.27 -0.48 -6.10
N ASN A 71 17.31 -1.82 -6.17
CA ASN A 71 16.10 -2.63 -6.06
C ASN A 71 15.49 -2.55 -4.66
N ILE A 72 16.29 -2.24 -3.63
CA ILE A 72 15.81 -2.06 -2.25
C ILE A 72 14.75 -0.96 -2.17
N VAL A 73 14.89 0.10 -2.96
CA VAL A 73 13.92 1.22 -2.97
C VAL A 73 12.55 0.75 -3.47
N MET A 74 12.51 -0.09 -4.51
CA MET A 74 11.26 -0.66 -5.02
C MET A 74 10.60 -1.57 -3.96
N PHE A 75 11.36 -2.42 -3.29
CA PHE A 75 10.79 -3.29 -2.24
C PHE A 75 10.28 -2.49 -1.03
N LEU A 76 11.04 -1.48 -0.59
CA LEU A 76 10.63 -0.62 0.51
C LEU A 76 9.34 0.15 0.18
N SER A 77 9.21 0.69 -1.02
CA SER A 77 8.02 1.45 -1.41
C SER A 77 6.76 0.58 -1.42
N ILE A 78 6.86 -0.63 -1.99
CA ILE A 78 5.75 -1.59 -2.03
C ILE A 78 5.39 -2.07 -0.62
N MET A 79 6.38 -2.37 0.22
CA MET A 79 6.14 -2.78 1.60
C MET A 79 5.41 -1.69 2.39
N ILE A 80 5.88 -0.45 2.32
CA ILE A 80 5.26 0.69 3.02
C ILE A 80 3.84 0.94 2.50
N TYR A 81 3.64 0.84 1.18
CA TYR A 81 2.31 1.02 0.58
C TYR A 81 1.30 -0.03 1.08
N ILE A 82 1.67 -1.33 1.04
CA ILE A 82 0.80 -2.40 1.52
C ILE A 82 0.56 -2.28 3.03
N MET A 83 1.60 -1.93 3.80
CA MET A 83 1.46 -1.68 5.23
C MET A 83 0.46 -0.57 5.52
N LEU A 84 0.53 0.55 4.80
CA LEU A 84 -0.40 1.67 4.98
C LEU A 84 -1.83 1.30 4.56
N LEU A 85 -2.03 0.60 3.44
CA LEU A 85 -3.36 0.10 3.05
C LEU A 85 -3.99 -0.75 4.15
N ASN A 86 -3.21 -1.64 4.76
CA ASN A 86 -3.68 -2.50 5.84
C ASN A 86 -3.90 -1.74 7.16
N LEU A 87 -3.15 -0.67 7.43
CA LEU A 87 -3.38 0.18 8.60
C LEU A 87 -4.66 0.99 8.44
N PHE A 88 -4.93 1.54 7.27
CA PHE A 88 -6.16 2.31 7.05
C PHE A 88 -7.40 1.42 6.98
N SER A 89 -7.27 0.16 6.52
CA SER A 89 -8.39 -0.78 6.47
C SER A 89 -8.92 -1.19 7.85
N LEU A 90 -8.19 -0.92 8.94
CA LEU A 90 -8.64 -1.17 10.32
C LEU A 90 -9.68 -0.15 10.82
N ILE A 91 -9.83 0.98 10.14
CA ILE A 91 -10.82 1.99 10.50
C ILE A 91 -12.22 1.45 10.15
N PRO A 92 -13.22 1.57 11.03
CA PRO A 92 -14.55 1.03 10.77
C PRO A 92 -15.16 1.61 9.49
N TYR A 93 -15.85 0.75 8.73
CA TYR A 93 -16.52 1.08 7.46
C TYR A 93 -15.62 1.49 6.29
N ILE A 94 -14.32 1.24 6.39
CA ILE A 94 -13.40 1.42 5.27
C ILE A 94 -13.34 0.16 4.41
N PHE A 95 -13.44 0.35 3.08
CA PHE A 95 -13.27 -0.73 2.10
C PHE A 95 -11.84 -1.28 2.12
N THR A 96 -11.69 -2.58 2.37
CA THR A 96 -10.38 -3.22 2.46
C THR A 96 -9.91 -3.73 1.09
N SER A 97 -9.24 -2.90 0.28
CA SER A 97 -8.83 -3.31 -1.07
C SER A 97 -7.87 -4.51 -1.11
N THR A 98 -7.10 -4.72 -0.04
CA THR A 98 -6.13 -5.84 0.09
C THR A 98 -6.77 -7.21 0.34
N SER A 99 -8.04 -7.26 0.74
CA SER A 99 -8.76 -8.53 0.92
C SER A 99 -9.16 -9.18 -0.41
N HIS A 100 -9.26 -8.39 -1.49
CA HIS A 100 -9.54 -8.91 -2.82
C HIS A 100 -8.31 -9.55 -3.45
N LEU A 101 -8.45 -10.81 -3.87
CA LEU A 101 -7.37 -11.57 -4.51
C LEU A 101 -6.82 -10.88 -5.77
N LEU A 102 -7.65 -10.18 -6.54
CA LEU A 102 -7.25 -9.43 -7.73
C LEU A 102 -6.14 -8.41 -7.43
N PHE A 103 -6.21 -7.73 -6.27
CA PHE A 103 -5.22 -6.76 -5.86
C PHE A 103 -3.87 -7.44 -5.57
N ASN A 104 -3.87 -8.50 -4.77
CA ASN A 104 -2.64 -9.22 -4.41
C ASN A 104 -2.01 -9.94 -5.61
N LEU A 105 -2.82 -10.53 -6.49
CA LEU A 105 -2.34 -11.24 -7.68
C LEU A 105 -1.72 -10.29 -8.70
N SER A 106 -2.34 -9.14 -8.94
CA SER A 106 -1.80 -8.15 -9.89
C SER A 106 -0.44 -7.61 -9.44
N MET A 107 -0.29 -7.29 -8.15
CA MET A 107 1.00 -6.86 -7.59
C MET A 107 2.04 -7.99 -7.59
N SER A 108 1.69 -9.20 -7.14
CA SER A 108 2.68 -10.28 -7.04
C SER A 108 3.15 -10.76 -8.41
N LEU A 109 2.25 -10.91 -9.39
CA LEU A 109 2.59 -11.38 -10.73
C LEU A 109 3.50 -10.39 -11.46
N SER A 110 3.20 -9.09 -11.37
CA SER A 110 4.01 -8.05 -12.02
C SER A 110 5.43 -7.99 -11.45
N LEU A 111 5.56 -8.05 -10.13
CA LEU A 111 6.88 -8.10 -9.47
C LEU A 111 7.63 -9.37 -9.83
N TRP A 112 6.97 -10.53 -9.76
CA TRP A 112 7.60 -11.80 -10.06
C TRP A 112 8.11 -11.86 -11.50
N MET A 113 7.28 -11.44 -12.47
CA MET A 113 7.70 -11.35 -13.87
C MET A 113 8.88 -10.39 -14.05
N SER A 114 8.88 -9.24 -13.36
CA SER A 114 10.00 -8.30 -13.44
C SER A 114 11.32 -8.91 -12.95
N PHE A 115 11.28 -9.73 -11.89
CA PHE A 115 12.48 -10.42 -11.42
C PHE A 115 12.95 -11.51 -12.36
N MET A 116 12.04 -12.30 -12.94
CA MET A 116 12.41 -13.36 -13.88
C MET A 116 13.03 -12.83 -15.17
N ILE A 117 12.62 -11.64 -15.62
CA ILE A 117 13.21 -11.00 -16.81
C ILE A 117 14.56 -10.34 -16.47
N TYR A 118 14.71 -9.80 -15.27
CA TYR A 118 15.90 -9.07 -14.85
C TYR A 118 17.03 -9.95 -14.29
N SER A 119 16.69 -11.12 -13.72
CA SER A 119 17.66 -12.11 -13.23
C SER A 119 18.58 -12.61 -14.32
#